data_AF-A0A6A4KQX7-F1
#
_entry.id   AF-A0A6A4KQX7-F1
#
_cell.length_a   1.000
_cell.length_b   1.000
_cell.length_c   1.000
_cell.angle_alpha   90.00
_cell.angle_beta   90.00
_cell.angle_gamma   90.00
#
_symmetry.space_group_name_H-M   'P 1'
#
loop_
_entity.id
_entity.type
_entity.pdbx_description
1 polymer ?
#
loop_
_entity_poly.entity_id
_entity_poly.type
_entity_poly.pdbx_seq_one_letter_code
_entity_poly.pdbx_strand_id
1 'polypeptide(L)'
;MKQAIAQEFKDLKQRTLTVTQYDARFEELAHHAIAVVPTDVAKARKFEWGLSHSIRTSVVSHEYPTYAQVVRCALMMERKKSDSNSIWEAQKKNGLSFGGPIRNNNKGEANATIAMKKAISSSLVLD
;
A
#
# COMPACT_ATOMS: atom_id res chain seq x y z
N MET A 1 -16.19 5.71 35.70
CA MET A 1 -14.95 5.83 34.89
C MET A 1 -14.60 4.56 34.11
N LYS A 2 -14.51 3.37 34.72
CA LYS A 2 -14.09 2.13 34.02
C LYS A 2 -14.82 1.81 32.69
N GLN A 3 -16.11 2.13 32.60
CA GLN A 3 -16.93 1.93 31.38
C GLN A 3 -16.48 2.83 30.20
N ALA A 4 -16.10 4.08 30.48
CA ALA A 4 -15.70 5.04 29.43
C ALA A 4 -14.39 4.63 28.77
N ILE A 5 -13.42 4.16 29.56
CA ILE A 5 -12.12 3.67 29.07
C ILE A 5 -12.28 2.41 28.22
N ALA A 6 -13.14 1.48 28.65
CA ALA A 6 -13.44 0.29 27.87
C ALA A 6 -14.10 0.62 26.52
N GLN A 7 -14.96 1.65 26.50
CA GLN A 7 -15.59 2.13 25.27
C GLN A 7 -14.56 2.81 24.36
N GLU A 8 -13.71 3.69 24.90
CA GLU A 8 -12.63 4.33 24.15
C GLU A 8 -11.69 3.28 23.53
N PHE A 9 -11.33 2.24 24.28
CA PHE A 9 -10.49 1.14 23.77
C PHE A 9 -11.20 0.32 22.68
N LYS A 10 -12.51 0.11 22.79
CA LYS A 10 -13.31 -0.55 21.74
C LYS A 10 -13.28 0.25 20.44
N ASP A 11 -13.42 1.56 20.53
CA ASP A 11 -13.49 2.47 19.39
C ASP A 11 -12.10 2.92 18.88
N LEU A 12 -11.04 2.61 19.62
CA LEU A 12 -9.66 2.93 19.24
C LEU A 12 -9.29 2.29 17.89
N LYS A 13 -8.91 3.14 16.94
CA LYS A 13 -8.44 2.81 15.59
C LYS A 13 -7.24 3.70 15.24
N GLN A 14 -6.33 3.20 14.41
CA GLN A 14 -5.15 3.94 13.95
C GLN A 14 -5.54 5.26 13.27
N ARG A 15 -6.50 5.22 12.33
CA ARG A 15 -6.97 6.40 11.57
C ARG A 15 -5.80 7.18 10.95
N THR A 16 -5.51 8.38 11.47
CA THR A 16 -4.46 9.30 11.04
C THR A 16 -3.17 9.18 11.86
N LEU A 17 -3.16 8.36 12.92
CA LEU A 17 -1.99 8.12 13.74
C LEU A 17 -0.98 7.26 12.98
N THR A 18 0.30 7.52 13.22
CA THR A 18 1.35 6.56 12.84
C THR A 18 1.18 5.27 13.65
N VAL A 19 1.75 4.16 13.18
CA VAL A 19 1.72 2.89 13.93
C VAL A 19 2.32 3.06 15.32
N THR A 20 3.39 3.84 15.46
CA THR A 20 4.01 4.13 16.77
C THR A 20 3.08 4.91 17.71
N GLN A 21 2.39 5.93 17.21
CA GLN A 21 1.43 6.69 18.02
C GLN A 21 0.21 5.85 18.41
N TYR A 22 -0.25 5.01 17.48
CA TYR A 22 -1.33 4.08 17.73
C TYR A 22 -0.96 3.04 18.79
N ASP A 23 0.24 2.47 18.72
CA ASP A 23 0.82 1.53 19.70
C ASP A 23 0.85 2.11 21.11
N ALA A 24 1.42 3.31 21.27
CA ALA A 24 1.45 3.98 22.57
C ALA A 24 0.05 4.19 23.18
N ARG A 25 -0.91 4.69 22.38
CA ARG A 25 -2.31 4.86 22.82
C ARG A 25 -3.00 3.53 23.13
N PHE A 26 -2.66 2.50 22.37
CA PHE A 26 -3.21 1.16 22.56
C PHE A 26 -2.74 0.57 23.89
N GLU A 27 -1.45 0.67 24.23
CA GLU A 27 -0.92 0.16 25.48
C GLU A 27 -1.47 0.88 26.71
N GLU A 28 -1.57 2.22 26.63
CA GLU A 28 -2.18 3.05 27.68
C GLU A 28 -3.60 2.55 28.00
N LEU A 29 -4.45 2.38 26.99
CA LEU A 29 -5.82 1.91 27.19
C LEU A 29 -5.91 0.43 27.54
N ALA A 30 -5.05 -0.43 26.98
CA ALA A 30 -5.02 -1.87 27.26
C ALA A 30 -4.67 -2.14 28.74
N HIS A 31 -3.78 -1.35 29.33
CA HIS A 31 -3.44 -1.44 30.75
C HIS A 31 -4.66 -1.24 31.66
N HIS A 32 -5.60 -0.38 31.27
CA HIS A 32 -6.84 -0.13 32.00
C HIS A 32 -7.99 -1.06 31.60
N ALA A 33 -7.89 -1.73 30.46
CA ALA A 33 -8.92 -2.58 29.86
C ALA A 33 -8.48 -4.05 29.74
N ILE A 34 -7.74 -4.57 30.72
CA ILE A 34 -7.23 -5.96 30.74
C ILE A 34 -8.35 -6.98 30.48
N ALA A 35 -9.55 -6.74 31.00
CA ALA A 35 -10.71 -7.61 30.77
C ALA A 35 -11.15 -7.70 29.29
N VAL A 36 -10.81 -6.70 28.47
CA VAL A 36 -11.13 -6.68 27.03
C VAL A 36 -10.07 -7.40 26.19
N VAL A 37 -8.82 -7.43 26.66
CA VAL A 37 -7.68 -8.11 26.00
C VAL A 37 -6.94 -8.99 27.00
N PRO A 38 -7.58 -10.09 27.47
CA PRO A 38 -7.04 -10.89 28.58
C PRO A 38 -5.84 -11.75 28.19
N THR A 39 -5.59 -11.95 26.89
CA THR A 39 -4.49 -12.75 26.38
C THR A 39 -3.70 -11.97 25.34
N ASP A 40 -2.43 -12.33 25.15
CA ASP A 40 -1.60 -11.67 24.14
C ASP A 40 -2.16 -11.87 22.72
N VAL A 41 -2.77 -13.03 22.46
CA VAL A 41 -3.50 -13.29 21.20
C VAL A 41 -4.69 -12.34 21.03
N ALA A 42 -5.50 -12.15 22.08
CA ALA A 42 -6.62 -11.21 22.03
C ALA A 42 -6.13 -9.77 21.84
N LYS A 43 -5.04 -9.39 22.51
CA LYS A 43 -4.35 -8.10 22.35
C LYS A 43 -3.89 -7.91 20.90
N ALA A 44 -3.21 -8.91 20.34
CA ALA A 44 -2.74 -8.93 18.96
C ALA A 44 -3.88 -8.73 17.96
N ARG A 45 -4.94 -9.54 18.05
CA ARG A 45 -6.11 -9.42 17.17
C ARG A 45 -6.76 -8.05 17.30
N LYS A 46 -6.97 -7.56 18.53
CA LYS A 46 -7.57 -6.24 18.75
C LYS A 46 -6.75 -5.12 18.10
N PHE A 47 -5.42 -5.19 18.19
CA PHE A 47 -4.51 -4.28 17.50
C PHE A 47 -4.62 -4.39 15.98
N GLU A 48 -4.57 -5.61 15.43
CA GLU A 48 -4.74 -5.86 13.98
C GLU A 48 -6.02 -5.22 13.43
N TRP A 49 -7.14 -5.42 14.11
CA TRP A 49 -8.44 -4.87 13.73
C TRP A 49 -8.52 -3.35 13.83
N GLY A 50 -7.64 -2.74 14.62
CA GLY A 50 -7.54 -1.29 14.76
C GLY A 50 -6.61 -0.62 13.76
N LEU A 51 -5.74 -1.38 13.08
CA LEU A 51 -4.87 -0.86 12.03
C LEU A 51 -5.66 -0.35 10.82
N SER A 52 -5.06 0.62 10.13
CA SER A 52 -5.54 1.12 8.84
C SER A 52 -5.59 -0.02 7.80
N HIS A 53 -6.54 0.04 6.87
CA HIS A 53 -6.78 -1.05 5.91
C HIS A 53 -5.53 -1.43 5.12
N SER A 54 -4.76 -0.44 4.64
CA SER A 54 -3.55 -0.67 3.85
C SER A 54 -2.46 -1.45 4.58
N ILE A 55 -2.35 -1.30 5.91
CA ILE A 55 -1.37 -2.03 6.72
C ILE A 55 -1.95 -3.38 7.16
N ARG A 56 -3.23 -3.38 7.56
CA ARG A 56 -3.94 -4.57 8.05
C ARG A 56 -3.93 -5.72 7.04
N THR A 57 -4.14 -5.45 5.75
CA THR A 57 -4.12 -6.48 4.70
C THR A 57 -2.80 -7.23 4.64
N SER A 58 -1.67 -6.56 4.87
CA SER A 58 -0.35 -7.18 4.88
C SER A 58 -0.06 -7.97 6.16
N VAL A 59 -0.55 -7.47 7.29
CA VAL A 59 -0.34 -8.07 8.62
C VAL A 59 -1.17 -9.35 8.79
N VAL A 60 -2.46 -9.31 8.42
CA VAL A 60 -3.39 -10.44 8.61
C VAL A 60 -2.99 -11.68 7.79
N SER A 61 -2.34 -11.50 6.64
CA SER A 61 -1.84 -12.60 5.80
C SER A 61 -0.85 -13.53 6.49
N HIS A 62 -0.23 -13.10 7.59
CA HIS A 62 0.82 -13.85 8.29
C HIS A 62 0.40 -14.38 9.67
N GLU A 63 -0.87 -14.17 10.07
CA GLU A 63 -1.47 -14.62 11.35
C GLU A 63 -0.50 -14.68 12.54
N TYR A 64 -0.03 -13.52 13.01
CA TYR A 64 0.92 -13.48 14.12
C TYR A 64 0.24 -13.81 15.46
N PRO A 65 0.80 -14.75 16.24
CA PRO A 65 0.22 -15.13 17.55
C PRO A 65 0.46 -14.11 18.66
N THR A 66 1.38 -13.15 18.49
CA THR A 66 1.76 -12.21 19.57
C THR A 66 1.63 -10.75 19.19
N TYR A 67 1.32 -9.92 20.19
CA TYR A 67 1.17 -8.48 20.02
C TYR A 67 2.43 -7.85 19.43
N ALA A 68 3.60 -8.20 19.97
CA ALA A 68 4.89 -7.67 19.53
C ALA A 68 5.19 -7.98 18.05
N GLN A 69 4.82 -9.17 17.57
CA GLN A 69 5.02 -9.55 16.17
C GLN A 69 4.13 -8.75 15.23
N VAL A 70 2.87 -8.53 15.62
CA VAL A 70 1.93 -7.67 14.90
C VAL A 70 2.45 -6.23 14.82
N VAL A 71 2.89 -5.64 15.94
CA VAL A 71 3.44 -4.28 15.98
C VAL A 71 4.67 -4.16 15.08
N ARG A 72 5.60 -5.11 15.18
CA ARG A 72 6.80 -5.13 14.32
C ARG A 72 6.44 -5.19 12.85
N CYS A 73 5.49 -6.03 12.46
CA CYS A 73 5.05 -6.13 11.07
C CYS A 73 4.38 -4.83 10.60
N ALA A 74 3.49 -4.26 11.41
CA ALA A 74 2.83 -3.00 11.10
C ALA A 74 3.83 -1.85 10.88
N LEU A 75 4.86 -1.74 11.73
CA LEU A 75 5.94 -0.75 11.57
C LEU A 75 6.72 -0.95 10.27
N MET A 76 7.04 -2.20 9.89
CA MET A 76 7.70 -2.48 8.61
C MET A 76 6.83 -2.07 7.42
N MET A 77 5.52 -2.31 7.48
CA MET A 77 4.60 -1.92 6.41
C MET A 77 4.42 -0.41 6.30
N GLU A 78 4.37 0.31 7.42
CA GLU A 78 4.33 1.78 7.44
C GLU A 78 5.58 2.38 6.78
N ARG A 79 6.77 1.86 7.10
CA ARG A 79 8.03 2.29 6.46
C ARG A 79 8.02 2.03 4.96
N LYS A 80 7.67 0.82 4.51
CA LYS A 80 7.57 0.48 3.08
C LYS A 80 6.63 1.42 2.31
N LYS A 81 5.52 1.83 2.93
CA LYS A 81 4.58 2.79 2.34
C LYS A 81 5.19 4.20 2.25
N SER A 82 5.91 4.64 3.28
CA SER A 82 6.62 5.92 3.28
C SER A 82 7.70 5.96 2.20
N ASP A 83 8.48 4.90 2.05
CA ASP A 83 9.55 4.82 1.05
C ASP A 83 8.99 4.83 -0.37
N SER A 84 7.90 4.09 -0.61
CA SER A 84 7.21 4.08 -1.92
C SER A 84 6.64 5.45 -2.28
N ASN A 85 6.03 6.14 -1.30
CA ASN A 85 5.55 7.51 -1.50
C ASN A 85 6.70 8.50 -1.75
N SER A 86 7.82 8.36 -1.06
CA SER A 86 9.02 9.20 -1.26
C SER A 86 9.59 9.04 -2.67
N ILE A 87 9.70 7.80 -3.15
CA ILE A 87 10.17 7.50 -4.52
C ILE A 87 9.21 8.12 -5.55
N TRP A 88 7.89 7.97 -5.37
CA TRP A 88 6.88 8.55 -6.25
C TRP A 88 6.91 10.09 -6.28
N GLU A 89 7.01 10.74 -5.12
CA GLU A 89 7.08 12.20 -5.01
C GLU A 89 8.39 12.76 -5.59
N ALA A 90 9.51 12.06 -5.40
CA ALA A 90 10.79 12.39 -6.04
C ALA A 90 10.71 12.28 -7.57
N GLN A 91 10.07 11.23 -8.09
CA GLN A 91 9.87 11.03 -9.54
C GLN A 91 8.97 12.11 -10.15
N LYS A 92 7.92 12.55 -9.44
CA LYS A 92 7.03 13.64 -9.86
C LYS A 92 7.78 14.97 -9.96
N LYS A 93 8.69 15.26 -9.03
CA LYS A 93 9.54 16.46 -9.06
C LYS A 93 10.63 16.41 -10.14
N ASN A 94 11.11 15.21 -10.49
CA ASN A 94 12.14 14.99 -11.51
C ASN A 94 11.62 14.79 -12.94
N GLY A 95 10.32 15.01 -13.19
CA GLY A 95 9.76 15.10 -14.55
C GLY A 95 9.71 13.80 -15.37
N LEU A 96 9.99 12.63 -14.79
CA LEU A 96 9.90 11.34 -15.49
C LEU A 96 8.52 10.71 -15.27
N SER A 97 7.58 11.07 -16.14
CA SER A 97 6.25 10.46 -16.22
C SER A 97 6.33 9.04 -16.78
N PHE A 98 6.31 8.03 -15.90
CA PHE A 98 6.10 6.61 -16.28
C PHE A 98 4.66 6.15 -15.99
N GLY A 99 3.67 7.03 -16.15
CA GLY A 99 2.30 6.74 -15.72
C GLY A 99 1.17 7.33 -16.58
N GLY A 100 1.46 7.75 -17.82
CA GLY A 100 0.39 8.02 -18.78
C GLY A 100 -0.17 6.70 -19.34
N PRO A 101 -1.49 6.57 -19.61
CA PRO A 101 -1.99 5.43 -20.36
C PRO A 101 -1.29 5.38 -21.72
N ILE A 102 -0.62 4.26 -22.05
CA ILE A 102 -0.05 4.06 -23.38
C ILE A 102 -1.20 4.06 -24.39
N ARG A 103 -1.36 5.16 -25.13
CA ARG A 103 -2.19 5.22 -26.33
C ARG A 103 -1.35 4.74 -27.50
N ASN A 104 -1.52 3.47 -27.89
CA ASN A 104 -0.95 2.92 -29.12
C ASN A 104 -1.56 3.65 -30.34
N ASN A 105 -0.78 4.51 -30.98
CA ASN A 105 -1.13 5.14 -32.25
C ASN A 105 -0.32 4.50 -33.38
N ASN A 106 -0.67 3.27 -33.76
CA ASN A 106 -0.17 2.64 -34.99
C ASN A 106 -0.90 3.23 -36.21
N LYS A 107 -0.52 4.45 -36.63
CA LYS A 107 -0.98 5.05 -37.91
C LYS A 107 0.14 5.63 -38.79
N GLY A 108 1.40 5.37 -38.47
CA GLY A 108 2.56 5.86 -39.25
C GLY A 108 3.26 4.81 -40.11
N GLU A 109 3.15 3.52 -39.79
CA GLU A 109 4.04 2.48 -40.36
C GLU A 109 3.51 1.81 -41.63
N ALA A 110 2.21 1.91 -41.92
CA ALA A 110 1.61 1.27 -43.10
C ALA A 110 1.95 1.98 -44.43
N ASN A 111 2.28 3.28 -44.39
CA ASN A 111 2.54 4.05 -45.61
C ASN A 111 3.98 3.90 -46.13
N ALA A 112 4.97 3.68 -45.24
CA ALA A 112 6.36 3.48 -45.64
C ALA A 112 6.58 2.13 -46.33
N THR A 113 5.87 1.08 -45.89
CA THR A 113 5.97 -0.26 -46.50
C THR A 113 5.30 -0.34 -47.87
N ILE A 114 4.18 0.36 -48.09
CA ILE A 114 3.52 0.42 -49.40
C ILE A 114 4.39 1.20 -50.41
N ALA A 115 5.03 2.30 -50.00
CA ALA A 115 5.91 3.09 -50.86
C ALA A 115 7.15 2.29 -51.32
N MET A 116 7.79 1.52 -50.43
CA MET A 116 8.92 0.66 -50.81
C MET A 116 8.51 -0.49 -51.73
N LYS A 117 7.37 -1.15 -51.46
CA LYS A 117 6.86 -2.23 -52.34
C LYS A 117 6.50 -1.72 -53.74
N LYS A 118 5.95 -0.50 -53.86
CA LYS A 118 5.62 0.13 -55.14
C LYS A 118 6.86 0.53 -55.95
N ALA A 119 7.92 0.99 -55.28
CA ALA A 119 9.19 1.33 -55.93
C ALA A 119 9.92 0.08 -56.45
N ILE A 120 9.89 -1.03 -55.70
CA ILE A 120 10.52 -2.30 -56.10
C ILE A 120 9.78 -2.94 -57.28
N SER A 121 8.44 -2.90 -57.32
CA SER A 121 7.68 -3.41 -58.47
C SER A 121 7.83 -2.57 -59.74
N SER A 122 8.11 -1.26 -59.63
CA SER A 122 8.28 -0.40 -60.81
C SER A 122 9.67 -0.53 -61.47
N SER A 123 10.62 -1.20 -60.82
CA SER A 123 11.98 -1.45 -61.33
C SER A 123 12.12 -2.81 -62.05
N LEU A 124 11.04 -3.57 -62.18
CA LEU A 124 11.03 -4.90 -62.82
C LEU A 124 10.03 -4.95 -63.99
N VAL A 125 10.08 -3.97 -64.88
CA VAL A 125 9.54 -4.03 -66.24
C VAL A 125 10.43 -3.18 -67.13
N LEU A 126 11.49 -3.79 -67.64
CA LEU A 126 12.12 -3.39 -68.89
C LEU A 126 12.12 -4.66 -69.75
N ASP A 127 11.31 -4.62 -70.81
CA ASP A 127 11.64 -5.28 -72.09
C ASP A 127 13.05 -4.84 -72.54
#